data_AF-A0A7C4NJH7-F1
#
_entry.id   AF-A0A7C4NJH7-F1
#
_cell.length_a   1.000
_cell.length_b   1.000
_cell.length_c   1.000
_cell.angle_alpha   90.00
_cell.angle_beta   90.00
_cell.angle_gamma   90.00
#
_symmetry.space_group_name_H-M   'P 1'
#
loop_
_entity.id
_entity.type
_entity.pdbx_description
1 polymer ?
#
loop_
_entity_poly.entity_id
_entity_poly.type
_entity_poly.pdbx_seq_one_letter_code
_entity_poly.pdbx_strand_id
1 'polypeptide(L)'
;MKRYDPKEIKALYEKLRPDLKEALWSERTAEIIARIAKDYNLGEEKGGVLAELTGYVLLGLLPPQKLDFEIEDELGVDFETAKKIAFEISRLILFPVKESLEELYKIEFEKPIKPTESYFREETKETEERKRDIYREPIE
;
A
#
# COMPACT_ATOMS: atom_id res chain seq x y z
N MET A 1 3.78 -5.45 -9.11
CA MET A 1 4.24 -5.93 -7.79
C MET A 1 5.72 -6.32 -7.72
N LYS A 2 6.46 -5.74 -6.75
CA LYS A 2 7.81 -6.19 -6.39
C LYS A 2 7.74 -7.55 -5.68
N ARG A 3 8.48 -8.54 -6.17
CA ARG A 3 8.63 -9.85 -5.49
C ARG A 3 9.83 -9.82 -4.55
N TYR A 4 9.60 -10.15 -3.29
CA TYR A 4 10.66 -10.23 -2.27
C TYR A 4 11.19 -11.66 -2.16
N ASP A 5 12.48 -11.82 -1.83
CA ASP A 5 13.05 -13.14 -1.61
C ASP A 5 12.46 -13.75 -0.32
N PRO A 6 12.03 -15.03 -0.32
CA PRO A 6 11.45 -15.67 0.86
C PRO A 6 12.35 -15.64 2.10
N LYS A 7 13.68 -15.63 1.94
CA LYS A 7 14.61 -15.54 3.07
C LYS A 7 14.61 -14.15 3.70
N GLU A 8 14.47 -13.11 2.87
CA GLU A 8 14.37 -11.73 3.34
C GLU A 8 13.06 -11.53 4.12
N ILE A 9 11.93 -12.02 3.59
CA ILE A 9 10.64 -11.99 4.30
C ILE A 9 10.75 -12.71 5.65
N LYS A 10 11.36 -13.89 5.68
CA LYS A 10 11.56 -14.64 6.92
C LYS A 10 12.38 -13.86 7.95
N ALA A 11 13.48 -13.24 7.52
CA ALA A 11 14.33 -12.45 8.41
C ALA A 11 13.63 -11.21 8.97
N LEU A 12 12.75 -10.56 8.19
CA LEU A 12 11.90 -9.47 8.65
C LEU A 12 10.86 -9.97 9.65
N TYR A 13 10.15 -11.05 9.29
CA TYR A 13 9.15 -11.68 10.15
C TYR A 13 9.72 -12.05 11.53
N GLU A 14 10.91 -12.64 11.59
CA GLU A 14 11.54 -13.05 12.86
C GLU A 14 11.75 -11.87 13.81
N LYS A 15 12.07 -10.68 13.28
CA LYS A 15 12.30 -9.44 14.05
C LYS A 15 11.02 -8.72 14.46
N LEU A 16 9.86 -9.09 13.92
CA LEU A 16 8.60 -8.45 14.25
C LEU A 16 8.21 -8.68 15.72
N ARG A 17 7.60 -7.64 16.29
CA ARG A 17 6.93 -7.71 17.59
C ARG A 17 5.75 -8.71 17.55
N PRO A 18 5.38 -9.33 18.69
CA PRO A 18 4.38 -10.38 18.72
C PRO A 18 3.02 -9.98 18.15
N ASP A 19 2.59 -8.75 18.39
CA ASP A 19 1.32 -8.18 17.91
C ASP A 19 1.30 -7.98 16.38
N LEU A 20 2.42 -7.59 15.77
CA LEU A 20 2.54 -7.55 14.31
C LEU A 20 2.50 -8.94 13.68
N LYS A 21 3.14 -9.93 14.33
CA LYS A 21 3.05 -11.34 13.92
C LYS A 21 1.63 -11.86 14.04
N GLU A 22 0.94 -11.53 15.13
CA GLU A 22 -0.46 -11.89 15.34
C GLU A 22 -1.35 -11.25 14.27
N ALA A 23 -1.18 -9.95 13.99
CA ALA A 23 -1.95 -9.26 12.96
C ALA A 23 -1.80 -9.89 11.56
N LEU A 24 -0.61 -10.40 11.21
CA LEU A 24 -0.37 -11.12 9.95
C LEU A 24 -1.13 -12.45 9.84
N TRP A 25 -1.29 -13.18 10.94
CA TRP A 25 -1.90 -14.52 10.96
C TRP A 25 -3.31 -14.54 11.55
N SER A 26 -3.85 -13.39 11.92
CA SER A 26 -5.15 -13.28 12.57
C SER A 26 -6.27 -13.51 11.57
N GLU A 27 -7.19 -14.41 11.93
CA GLU A 27 -8.46 -14.60 11.23
C GLU A 27 -9.23 -13.27 11.11
N ARG A 28 -9.21 -12.45 12.16
CA ARG A 28 -9.83 -11.13 12.17
C ARG A 28 -9.27 -10.22 11.08
N THR A 29 -7.97 -10.23 10.85
CA THR A 29 -7.35 -9.43 9.78
C THR A 29 -7.84 -9.90 8.41
N ALA A 30 -7.86 -11.21 8.20
CA ALA A 30 -8.36 -11.81 6.95
C ALA A 30 -9.84 -11.46 6.70
N GLU A 31 -10.69 -11.55 7.74
CA GLU A 31 -12.11 -11.16 7.67
C GLU A 31 -12.30 -9.69 7.32
N ILE A 32 -11.50 -8.79 7.91
CA ILE A 32 -11.56 -7.35 7.61
C ILE A 32 -11.19 -7.11 6.15
N ILE A 33 -10.11 -7.71 5.65
CA ILE A 33 -9.68 -7.56 4.26
C ILE A 33 -10.75 -8.11 3.30
N ALA A 34 -11.28 -9.30 3.58
CA ALA A 34 -12.34 -9.90 2.77
C ALA A 34 -13.60 -9.02 2.73
N ARG A 35 -13.97 -8.40 3.86
CA ARG A 35 -15.09 -7.46 3.92
C ARG A 35 -14.83 -6.22 3.07
N ILE A 36 -13.66 -5.59 3.20
CA ILE A 36 -13.29 -4.42 2.40
C ILE A 36 -13.30 -4.78 0.90
N ALA A 37 -12.69 -5.91 0.52
CA ALA A 37 -12.68 -6.36 -0.87
C ALA A 37 -14.09 -6.57 -1.43
N LYS A 38 -15.03 -7.05 -0.61
CA LYS A 38 -16.44 -7.17 -0.98
C LYS A 38 -17.13 -5.82 -1.10
N ASP A 39 -16.93 -4.92 -0.14
CA ASP A 39 -17.58 -3.61 -0.09
C ASP A 39 -17.21 -2.74 -1.32
N TYR A 40 -15.99 -2.89 -1.84
CA TYR A 40 -15.51 -2.21 -3.04
C TYR A 40 -15.55 -3.06 -4.33
N ASN A 41 -16.18 -4.24 -4.32
CA ASN A 41 -16.30 -5.15 -5.48
C ASN A 41 -14.96 -5.49 -6.15
N LEU A 42 -13.90 -5.71 -5.37
CA LEU A 42 -12.54 -5.96 -5.87
C LEU A 42 -12.41 -7.38 -6.47
N GLY A 43 -13.30 -8.31 -6.13
CA GLY A 43 -13.19 -9.72 -6.52
C GLY A 43 -12.09 -10.46 -5.73
N GLU A 44 -11.99 -11.77 -5.94
CA GLU A 44 -11.07 -12.63 -5.15
C GLU A 44 -9.59 -12.32 -5.43
N GLU A 45 -9.23 -12.14 -6.71
CA GLU A 45 -7.85 -11.86 -7.11
C GLU A 45 -7.32 -10.56 -6.49
N LYS A 46 -8.03 -9.44 -6.66
CA LYS A 46 -7.63 -8.15 -6.07
C LYS A 46 -7.77 -8.13 -4.55
N GLY A 47 -8.68 -8.92 -3.99
CA GLY A 47 -8.75 -9.14 -2.54
C GLY A 47 -7.48 -9.79 -2.00
N GLY A 48 -6.91 -10.75 -2.76
CA GLY A 48 -5.59 -11.33 -2.47
C GLY A 48 -4.46 -10.30 -2.53
N VAL A 49 -4.44 -9.46 -3.57
CA VAL A 49 -3.48 -8.36 -3.69
C VAL A 49 -3.59 -7.41 -2.50
N LEU A 50 -4.81 -7.04 -2.09
CA LEU A 50 -5.03 -6.17 -0.93
C LEU A 50 -4.49 -6.79 0.36
N ALA A 51 -4.64 -8.10 0.53
CA ALA A 51 -4.08 -8.82 1.65
C ALA A 51 -2.55 -8.81 1.65
N GLU A 52 -1.95 -8.99 0.47
CA GLU A 52 -0.50 -8.95 0.29
C GLU A 52 0.07 -7.55 0.59
N LEU A 53 -0.56 -6.48 0.07
CA LEU A 53 -0.18 -5.10 0.37
C LEU A 53 -0.29 -4.79 1.87
N THR A 54 -1.36 -5.24 2.51
CA THR A 54 -1.51 -5.09 3.98
C THR A 54 -0.41 -5.83 4.72
N GLY A 55 -0.07 -7.04 4.28
CA GLY A 55 1.04 -7.83 4.82
C GLY A 55 2.40 -7.12 4.68
N TYR A 56 2.65 -6.48 3.53
CA TYR A 56 3.85 -5.68 3.32
C TYR A 56 3.96 -4.50 4.28
N VAL A 57 2.85 -3.85 4.61
CA VAL A 57 2.85 -2.80 5.64
C VAL A 57 3.22 -3.38 7.01
N LEU A 58 2.63 -4.50 7.40
CA LEU A 58 2.91 -5.15 8.69
C LEU A 58 4.33 -5.72 8.79
N LEU A 59 4.95 -6.08 7.65
CA LEU A 59 6.32 -6.60 7.57
C LEU A 59 7.42 -5.54 7.54
N GLY A 60 7.10 -4.26 7.37
CA GLY A 60 8.12 -3.21 7.23
C GLY A 60 8.51 -2.88 5.79
N LEU A 61 7.83 -3.48 4.79
CA LEU A 61 8.20 -3.41 3.38
C LEU A 61 7.51 -2.25 2.63
N LEU A 62 6.31 -1.88 3.07
CA LEU A 62 5.51 -0.81 2.47
C LEU A 62 5.15 0.23 3.53
N PRO A 63 5.65 1.47 3.44
CA PRO A 63 5.26 2.53 4.35
C PRO A 63 3.74 2.74 4.31
N PRO A 64 3.05 2.84 5.46
CA PRO A 64 1.60 3.04 5.54
C PRO A 64 1.10 4.24 4.73
N GLN A 65 1.92 5.30 4.63
CA GLN A 65 1.58 6.54 3.91
C GLN A 65 1.57 6.38 2.39
N LYS A 66 2.12 5.28 1.86
CA LYS A 66 2.14 4.96 0.43
C LYS A 66 1.10 3.91 0.03
N LEU A 67 0.32 3.42 1.00
CA LEU A 67 -0.60 2.32 0.78
C LEU A 67 -1.71 2.68 -0.23
N ASP A 68 -2.21 3.91 -0.22
CA ASP A 68 -3.21 4.39 -1.18
C ASP A 68 -2.67 4.39 -2.62
N PHE A 69 -1.46 4.86 -2.85
CA PHE A 69 -0.82 4.82 -4.17
C PHE A 69 -0.60 3.39 -4.67
N GLU A 70 -0.12 2.50 -3.80
CA GLU A 70 0.10 1.09 -4.18
C GLU A 70 -1.23 0.36 -4.43
N ILE A 71 -2.30 0.72 -3.70
CA ILE A 71 -3.65 0.22 -3.97
C ILE A 71 -4.16 0.72 -5.32
N GLU A 72 -3.97 2.00 -5.65
CA GLU A 72 -4.35 2.55 -6.95
C GLU A 72 -3.68 1.78 -8.10
N ASP A 73 -2.36 1.62 -8.02
CA ASP A 73 -1.54 1.00 -9.06
C ASP A 73 -1.82 -0.50 -9.22
N GLU A 74 -1.79 -1.26 -8.12
CA GLU A 74 -1.89 -2.73 -8.18
C GLU A 74 -3.34 -3.22 -8.35
N LEU A 75 -4.34 -2.47 -7.85
CA LEU A 75 -5.75 -2.86 -8.00
C LEU A 75 -6.44 -2.16 -9.17
N GLY A 76 -5.81 -1.15 -9.79
CA GLY A 76 -6.37 -0.40 -10.93
C GLY A 76 -7.70 0.26 -10.62
N VAL A 77 -7.86 0.76 -9.38
CA VAL A 77 -9.02 1.55 -8.93
C VAL A 77 -8.71 3.03 -9.05
N ASP A 78 -9.71 3.90 -9.01
CA ASP A 78 -9.45 5.34 -8.94
C ASP A 78 -8.83 5.73 -7.59
N PHE A 79 -8.06 6.82 -7.58
CA PHE A 79 -7.36 7.29 -6.38
C PHE A 79 -8.28 7.61 -5.19
N GLU A 80 -9.52 8.05 -5.42
CA GLU A 80 -10.46 8.32 -4.32
C GLU A 80 -10.91 7.02 -3.65
N THR A 81 -11.19 5.99 -4.45
CA THR A 81 -11.46 4.63 -3.96
C THR A 81 -10.24 4.06 -3.23
N ALA A 82 -9.04 4.19 -3.79
CA ALA A 82 -7.80 3.73 -3.16
C ALA A 82 -7.59 4.35 -1.78
N LYS A 83 -7.81 5.67 -1.66
CA LYS A 83 -7.75 6.39 -0.37
C LYS A 83 -8.75 5.88 0.65
N LYS A 84 -9.99 5.59 0.24
CA LYS A 84 -11.02 5.06 1.15
C LYS A 84 -10.63 3.67 1.65
N ILE A 85 -10.14 2.81 0.77
CA ILE A 85 -9.65 1.47 1.14
C ILE A 85 -8.46 1.57 2.10
N ALA A 86 -7.46 2.40 1.79
CA ALA A 86 -6.29 2.61 2.64
C ALA A 86 -6.68 3.15 4.03
N PHE A 87 -7.67 4.04 4.10
CA PHE A 87 -8.20 4.56 5.35
C PHE A 87 -8.86 3.46 6.20
N GLU A 88 -9.64 2.58 5.58
CA GLU A 88 -10.26 1.45 6.28
C GLU A 88 -9.24 0.46 6.83
N ILE A 89 -8.24 0.08 6.02
CA ILE A 89 -7.11 -0.75 6.46
C ILE A 89 -6.39 -0.09 7.63
N SER A 90 -6.07 1.20 7.49
CA SER A 90 -5.39 1.98 8.53
C SER A 90 -6.15 1.95 9.85
N ARG A 91 -7.46 2.20 9.80
CA ARG A 91 -8.30 2.26 11.00
C ARG A 91 -8.54 0.90 11.64
N LEU A 92 -8.73 -0.14 10.85
CA LEU A 92 -9.21 -1.45 11.33
C LEU A 92 -8.10 -2.45 11.61
N ILE A 93 -6.98 -2.35 10.89
CA ILE A 93 -5.87 -3.31 10.94
C ILE A 93 -4.61 -2.66 11.51
N LEU A 94 -4.21 -1.48 11.01
CA LEU A 94 -2.94 -0.87 11.41
C LEU A 94 -3.04 -0.15 12.77
N PHE A 95 -4.14 0.54 13.05
CA PHE A 95 -4.31 1.30 14.29
C PHE A 95 -4.23 0.45 15.57
N PRO A 96 -4.80 -0.78 15.64
CA PRO A 96 -4.59 -1.68 16.78
C PRO A 96 -3.13 -2.03 17.08
N VAL A 97 -2.26 -2.03 16.07
CA VAL A 97 -0.82 -2.36 16.19
C VAL A 97 0.08 -1.15 15.97
N LYS A 98 -0.47 0.07 16.13
CA LYS A 98 0.22 1.32 15.79
C LYS A 98 1.55 1.48 16.51
N GLU A 99 1.64 1.13 17.79
CA GLU A 99 2.86 1.38 18.59
C GLU A 99 4.03 0.56 18.07
N SER A 100 3.74 -0.68 17.66
CA SER A 100 4.74 -1.57 17.07
C SER A 100 5.10 -1.17 15.64
N LEU A 101 4.14 -0.65 14.86
CA LEU A 101 4.42 -0.07 13.54
C LEU A 101 5.27 1.21 13.64
N GLU A 102 4.96 2.09 14.58
CA GLU A 102 5.73 3.32 14.85
C GLU A 102 7.18 2.97 15.18
N GLU A 103 7.41 1.98 16.04
CA GLU A 103 8.76 1.53 16.37
C GLU A 103 9.46 0.87 15.16
N LEU A 104 8.73 0.05 14.40
CA LEU A 104 9.26 -0.63 13.21
C LEU A 104 9.75 0.38 12.15
N TYR A 105 8.97 1.43 11.92
CA TYR A 105 9.28 2.42 10.88
C TYR A 105 9.95 3.70 11.42
N LYS A 106 10.02 3.90 12.74
CA LYS A 106 10.41 5.16 13.40
C LYS A 106 9.65 6.38 12.85
N ILE A 107 8.35 6.22 12.61
CA ILE A 107 7.43 7.27 12.13
C ILE A 107 6.50 7.66 13.29
N GLU A 108 6.10 8.93 13.39
CA GLU A 108 5.00 9.37 14.26
C GLU A 108 3.66 9.15 13.53
N PHE A 109 2.79 8.22 13.97
CA PHE A 109 1.47 8.03 13.37
C PHE A 109 0.50 9.12 13.86
N GLU A 110 0.56 10.29 13.25
CA GLU A 110 -0.41 11.36 13.52
C GLU A 110 -1.77 11.07 12.87
N LYS A 111 -2.63 10.32 13.59
CA LYS A 111 -4.06 10.07 13.30
C LYS A 111 -4.33 9.35 11.95
N PRO A 112 -5.49 8.68 11.79
CA PRO A 112 -5.85 8.13 10.49
C PRO A 112 -5.97 9.29 9.50
N ILE A 113 -5.08 9.29 8.51
CA ILE A 113 -4.94 10.32 7.49
C ILE A 113 -6.31 10.49 6.84
N LYS A 114 -6.98 11.62 7.08
CA LYS A 114 -8.25 11.91 6.39
C LYS A 114 -7.96 12.00 4.89
N PRO A 115 -8.90 11.58 4.02
CA PRO A 115 -8.76 11.72 2.57
C PRO A 115 -8.72 13.22 2.25
N THR A 116 -7.52 13.77 2.22
CA THR A 116 -7.25 15.16 1.85
C THR A 116 -6.06 15.14 0.91
N GLU A 117 -6.12 15.98 -0.11
CA GLU A 117 -5.36 15.98 -1.38
C GLU A 117 -3.83 16.17 -1.26
N SER A 118 -3.21 15.90 -0.12
CA SER A 118 -1.83 16.32 0.16
C SER A 118 -0.88 15.15 0.41
N TYR A 119 -0.56 14.40 -0.63
CA TYR A 119 0.82 14.00 -0.85
C TYR A 119 1.10 14.36 -2.30
N PHE A 120 1.72 15.52 -2.48
CA PHE A 120 2.16 15.98 -3.78
C PHE A 120 2.95 14.84 -4.44
N ARG A 121 2.47 14.43 -5.61
CA ARG A 121 3.13 13.50 -6.52
C ARG A 121 4.45 14.14 -6.97
N GLU A 122 5.49 14.03 -6.16
CA GLU A 122 6.87 14.15 -6.61
C GLU A 122 7.36 12.78 -7.07
N GLU A 123 6.66 12.21 -8.05
CA GLU A 123 7.22 11.18 -8.92
C GLU A 123 7.45 11.82 -10.29
N THR A 124 8.68 12.31 -10.42
CA THR A 124 9.53 12.13 -11.61
C THR A 124 8.85 12.43 -12.95
N LYS A 125 9.07 13.66 -13.42
CA LYS A 125 9.02 14.09 -14.83
C LYS A 125 10.05 13.38 -15.73
N GLU A 126 10.34 12.11 -15.52
CA GLU A 126 11.42 11.39 -16.19
C GLU A 126 10.88 10.13 -16.89
N THR A 127 9.87 10.29 -17.75
CA THR A 127 9.58 9.28 -18.78
C THR A 127 8.91 9.81 -20.05
N GLU A 128 8.66 11.12 -20.17
CA GLU A 128 8.16 11.70 -21.43
C GLU A 128 9.26 12.04 -22.46
N GLU A 129 10.54 12.05 -22.07
CA GLU A 129 11.64 12.27 -23.02
C GLU A 129 12.15 10.98 -23.68
N ARG A 130 11.26 10.22 -24.32
CA ARG A 130 11.67 9.27 -25.35
C ARG A 130 10.96 9.55 -26.67
N LYS A 131 11.45 10.64 -27.29
CA LYS A 131 11.57 10.86 -28.73
C LYS A 131 10.37 10.44 -29.58
N ARG A 132 9.43 11.36 -29.74
CA ARG A 132 8.69 11.50 -30.99
C ARG A 132 8.84 12.94 -31.50
N ASP A 133 10.06 13.29 -31.90
CA ASP A 133 10.25 14.37 -32.86
C ASP A 133 10.27 13.74 -34.26
N ILE A 134 9.07 13.45 -34.73
CA ILE A 134 8.79 12.98 -36.08
C ILE A 134 8.68 14.25 -36.93
N TYR A 135 9.75 14.52 -37.70
CA TYR A 135 9.80 15.21 -38.99
C TYR A 135 8.77 16.32 -39.29
N ARG A 136 9.24 17.57 -39.44
CA ARG A 136 8.56 18.58 -40.26
C ARG A 136 9.55 19.47 -41.02
N GLU A 137 9.81 19.00 -42.24
CA GLU A 137 10.23 19.60 -43.52
C GLU A 137 11.11 20.87 -43.63
N PRO A 138 11.99 20.94 -44.64
CA PRO A 138 12.87 22.08 -44.90
C PRO A 138 12.08 23.23 -45.53
N ILE A 139 12.42 24.47 -45.17
CA ILE A 139 11.87 25.65 -45.83
C ILE A 139 13.03 26.56 -46.25
N GLU A 140 13.15 26.67 -47.58
CA GLU A 140 13.97 27.53 -48.47
C GLU A 140 15.49 27.58 -48.32
#